data_AF-A0A662RYJ8-F1
#
_entry.id   AF-A0A662RYJ8-F1
#
_cell.length_a   1.000
_cell.length_b   1.000
_cell.length_c   1.000
_cell.angle_alpha   90.00
_cell.angle_beta   90.00
_cell.angle_gamma   90.00
#
_symmetry.space_group_name_H-M   'P 1'
#
loop_
_entity.id
_entity.type
_entity.pdbx_description
1 polymer ?
#
loop_
_entity_poly.entity_id
_entity_poly.type
_entity_poly.pdbx_seq_one_letter_code
_entity_poly.pdbx_strand_id
1 'polypeptide(L)'
;MDRDGERIKRLLEIRESMKKSIASLDSALQELRDILDRLEDLLLEESLVSADMILERRPSEEPEERIINVRLSGVDIGKIFVNPLTKTLVFEPSENVFISANSGPIGSFLRRKVIRELRREQPELKFILEEGESGEVKRIEISNVREDQINDLIGKLIWAVRKSAELEQ
;
A
#
# COMPACT_ATOMS: atom_id res chain seq x y z
N MET A 1 -15.59 2.57 -58.93
CA MET A 1 -16.36 2.65 -57.67
C MET A 1 -16.01 1.41 -56.85
N ASP A 2 -14.90 1.41 -56.09
CA ASP A 2 -14.49 0.20 -55.34
C ASP A 2 -13.67 0.46 -54.05
N ARG A 3 -13.02 1.64 -53.92
CA ARG A 3 -12.25 1.99 -52.72
C ARG A 3 -13.09 2.09 -51.44
N ASP A 4 -14.33 2.53 -51.53
CA ASP A 4 -15.18 2.73 -50.35
C ASP A 4 -15.73 1.38 -49.82
N GLY A 5 -16.03 0.43 -50.70
CA GLY A 5 -16.47 -0.92 -50.31
C GLY A 5 -15.37 -1.69 -49.59
N GLU A 6 -14.14 -1.60 -50.08
CA GLU A 6 -12.98 -2.27 -49.48
C GLU A 6 -12.57 -1.65 -48.14
N ARG A 7 -12.72 -0.32 -47.99
CA ARG A 7 -12.52 0.39 -46.73
C ARG A 7 -13.57 0.00 -45.68
N ILE A 8 -14.84 -0.11 -46.08
CA ILE A 8 -15.94 -0.56 -45.20
C ILE A 8 -15.69 -2.01 -44.75
N LYS A 9 -15.27 -2.89 -45.66
CA LYS A 9 -14.96 -4.29 -45.33
C LYS A 9 -13.84 -4.40 -44.28
N ARG A 10 -12.74 -3.66 -44.45
CA ARG A 10 -11.66 -3.61 -43.44
C ARG A 10 -12.14 -3.10 -42.08
N LEU A 11 -13.00 -2.08 -42.06
CA LEU A 11 -13.55 -1.57 -40.80
C LEU A 11 -14.44 -2.59 -40.10
N LEU A 12 -15.21 -3.39 -40.86
CA LEU A 12 -16.01 -4.48 -40.30
C LEU A 12 -15.13 -5.60 -39.74
N GLU A 13 -14.05 -5.97 -40.43
CA GLU A 13 -13.09 -6.97 -39.97
C GLU A 13 -12.37 -6.52 -38.68
N ILE A 14 -11.94 -5.26 -38.62
CA ILE A 14 -11.33 -4.68 -37.40
C ILE A 14 -12.34 -4.67 -36.26
N ARG A 15 -13.58 -4.23 -36.51
CA ARG A 15 -14.64 -4.22 -35.49
C ARG A 15 -14.88 -5.61 -34.92
N GLU A 16 -14.92 -6.63 -35.77
CA GLU A 16 -15.15 -8.00 -35.34
C GLU A 16 -13.96 -8.56 -34.56
N SER A 17 -12.74 -8.25 -34.98
CA SER A 17 -11.52 -8.57 -34.22
C SER A 17 -11.54 -7.92 -32.83
N MET A 18 -11.87 -6.63 -32.75
CA MET A 18 -11.97 -5.90 -31.48
C MET A 18 -13.03 -6.50 -30.55
N LYS A 19 -14.20 -6.90 -31.07
CA LYS A 19 -15.22 -7.59 -30.27
C LYS A 19 -14.72 -8.90 -29.69
N LYS A 20 -13.98 -9.70 -30.48
CA LYS A 20 -13.38 -10.95 -30.00
C LYS A 20 -12.34 -10.70 -28.92
N SER A 21 -11.51 -9.67 -29.08
CA SER A 21 -10.53 -9.28 -28.06
C SER A 21 -11.21 -8.84 -26.75
N ILE A 22 -12.29 -8.06 -26.84
CA ILE A 22 -13.06 -7.64 -25.65
C ILE A 22 -13.62 -8.86 -24.93
N ALA A 23 -14.29 -9.78 -25.65
CA ALA A 23 -14.85 -10.98 -25.04
C ALA A 23 -13.78 -11.88 -24.38
N SER A 24 -12.60 -11.99 -25.00
CA SER A 24 -11.46 -12.73 -24.42
C SER A 24 -10.95 -12.07 -23.14
N LEU A 25 -10.81 -10.74 -23.13
CA LEU A 25 -10.38 -9.99 -21.95
C LEU A 25 -11.41 -10.05 -20.81
N ASP A 26 -12.70 -10.00 -21.12
CA ASP A 26 -13.77 -10.16 -20.14
C ASP A 26 -13.74 -11.56 -19.51
N SER A 27 -13.49 -12.61 -20.31
CA SER A 27 -13.31 -13.98 -19.80
C SER A 27 -12.10 -14.08 -18.88
N ALA A 28 -10.95 -13.55 -19.29
CA ALA A 28 -9.74 -13.56 -18.47
C ALA A 28 -9.92 -12.77 -17.15
N LEU A 29 -10.68 -11.67 -17.20
CA LEU A 29 -10.99 -10.87 -16.03
C LEU A 29 -11.93 -11.62 -15.07
N GLN A 30 -12.88 -12.39 -15.61
CA GLN A 30 -13.74 -13.26 -14.81
C GLN A 30 -12.92 -14.38 -14.14
N GLU A 31 -12.02 -15.03 -14.88
CA GLU A 31 -11.13 -16.06 -14.31
C GLU A 31 -10.26 -15.51 -13.17
N LEU A 32 -9.71 -14.30 -13.33
CA LEU A 32 -8.93 -13.65 -12.28
C LEU A 32 -9.76 -13.33 -11.03
N ARG A 33 -11.03 -12.96 -11.21
CA ARG A 33 -11.96 -12.76 -10.07
C ARG A 33 -12.24 -14.08 -9.36
N ASP A 34 -12.52 -15.15 -10.09
CA ASP A 34 -12.78 -16.46 -9.50
C ASP A 34 -11.54 -16.99 -8.74
N ILE A 35 -10.33 -16.70 -9.23
CA ILE A 35 -9.08 -17.02 -8.51
C ILE A 35 -8.95 -16.20 -7.23
N LEU A 36 -9.29 -14.91 -7.28
CA LEU A 36 -9.25 -14.04 -6.11
C LEU A 36 -10.22 -14.54 -5.03
N ASP A 37 -11.46 -14.85 -5.39
CA ASP A 37 -12.47 -15.36 -4.46
C ASP A 37 -12.00 -16.66 -3.78
N ARG A 38 -11.40 -17.58 -4.54
CA ARG A 38 -10.82 -18.82 -3.98
C ARG A 38 -9.65 -18.56 -3.03
N LEU A 39 -8.82 -17.56 -3.32
CA LEU A 39 -7.73 -17.19 -2.42
C LEU A 39 -8.27 -16.57 -1.13
N GLU A 40 -9.34 -15.77 -1.22
CA GLU A 40 -10.03 -15.21 -0.06
C GLU A 40 -10.68 -16.31 0.79
N ASP A 41 -11.34 -17.28 0.16
CA ASP A 41 -11.91 -18.46 0.84
C ASP A 41 -10.82 -19.29 1.55
N LEU A 42 -9.70 -19.57 0.88
CA LEU A 42 -8.57 -20.29 1.49
C LEU A 42 -7.95 -19.52 2.67
N LEU A 43 -7.84 -18.20 2.57
CA LEU A 43 -7.36 -17.35 3.66
C LEU A 43 -8.34 -17.33 4.85
N LEU A 44 -9.64 -17.38 4.59
CA LEU A 44 -10.67 -17.52 5.61
C LEU A 44 -10.61 -18.89 6.29
N GLU A 45 -10.40 -19.97 5.52
CA GLU A 45 -10.24 -21.32 6.05
C GLU A 45 -8.98 -21.45 6.93
N GLU A 46 -7.83 -20.93 6.49
CA GLU A 46 -6.60 -20.84 7.30
C GLU A 46 -6.81 -19.98 8.57
N SER A 47 -7.56 -18.88 8.46
CA SER A 47 -7.94 -18.05 9.61
C SER A 47 -8.85 -18.79 10.61
N LEU A 48 -9.73 -19.69 10.14
CA LEU A 48 -10.61 -20.51 11.00
C LEU A 48 -9.84 -21.64 11.68
N VAL A 49 -8.93 -22.31 10.96
CA VAL A 49 -8.04 -23.35 11.52
C VAL A 49 -7.10 -22.74 12.57
N SER A 50 -6.66 -21.49 12.36
CA SER A 50 -5.88 -20.74 13.35
C SER A 50 -6.71 -20.36 14.59
N ALA A 51 -7.99 -20.01 14.42
CA ALA A 51 -8.88 -19.63 15.52
C ALA A 51 -9.18 -20.77 16.51
N ASP A 52 -9.30 -22.01 16.02
CA ASP A 52 -9.54 -23.18 16.88
C ASP A 52 -8.31 -23.57 17.72
N MET A 53 -7.08 -23.30 17.24
CA MET A 53 -5.85 -23.51 18.03
C MET A 53 -5.60 -22.40 19.07
N ILE A 54 -6.25 -21.24 18.94
CA ILE A 54 -6.09 -20.08 19.85
C ILE A 54 -6.88 -20.25 21.16
N LEU A 55 -7.95 -21.05 21.17
CA LEU A 55 -8.82 -21.20 22.34
C LEU A 55 -8.20 -21.97 23.52
N GLU A 56 -7.10 -22.70 23.32
CA GLU A 56 -6.42 -23.46 24.40
C GLU A 56 -5.30 -22.68 25.12
N ARG A 57 -5.02 -21.42 24.76
CA ARG A 57 -4.00 -20.61 25.45
C ARG A 57 -4.58 -19.34 26.07
N ARG A 58 -4.87 -19.38 27.37
CA ARG A 58 -5.01 -18.18 28.21
C ARG A 58 -3.60 -17.66 28.59
N PRO A 59 -3.43 -16.40 29.03
CA PRO A 59 -3.52 -15.14 28.28
C PRO A 59 -2.28 -14.29 28.59
N SER A 60 -1.33 -14.16 27.66
CA SER A 60 -0.17 -13.27 27.85
C SER A 60 0.58 -13.03 26.55
N GLU A 61 -0.08 -12.50 25.52
CA GLU A 61 0.64 -12.00 24.35
C GLU A 61 0.07 -10.63 24.01
N GLU A 62 0.93 -9.62 24.16
CA GLU A 62 0.75 -8.32 23.54
C GLU A 62 0.31 -8.54 22.10
N PRO A 63 -0.70 -7.82 21.59
CA PRO A 63 -1.18 -8.06 20.23
C PRO A 63 -0.02 -7.88 19.27
N GLU A 64 0.18 -8.90 18.44
CA GLU A 64 1.28 -8.97 17.49
C GLU A 64 1.37 -7.66 16.70
N GLU A 65 2.50 -6.96 16.84
CA GLU A 65 2.79 -5.80 16.02
C GLU A 65 2.87 -6.25 14.56
N ARG A 66 2.02 -5.68 13.71
CA ARG A 66 2.07 -5.99 12.28
C ARG A 66 3.24 -5.23 11.66
N ILE A 67 4.26 -5.98 11.22
CA ILE A 67 5.45 -5.42 10.55
C ILE A 67 5.28 -5.49 9.04
N ILE A 68 5.43 -4.36 8.36
CA ILE A 68 5.36 -4.24 6.90
C ILE A 68 6.72 -3.83 6.36
N ASN A 69 7.37 -4.71 5.60
CA ASN A 69 8.64 -4.39 4.94
C ASN A 69 8.38 -3.52 3.70
N VAL A 70 9.06 -2.38 3.62
CA VAL A 70 8.94 -1.44 2.52
C VAL A 70 10.11 -1.66 1.58
N ARG A 71 9.83 -2.13 0.35
CA ARG A 71 10.88 -2.37 -0.66
C ARG A 71 10.80 -1.40 -1.83
N LEU A 72 11.95 -1.02 -2.39
CA LEU A 72 12.09 -0.29 -3.65
C LEU A 72 13.01 -1.08 -4.58
N SER A 73 12.50 -1.46 -5.76
CA SER A 73 13.27 -2.24 -6.76
C SER A 73 13.92 -3.52 -6.19
N GLY A 74 13.27 -4.17 -5.22
CA GLY A 74 13.76 -5.39 -4.57
C GLY A 74 14.66 -5.15 -3.34
N VAL A 75 15.11 -3.92 -3.09
CA VAL A 75 15.91 -3.53 -1.92
C VAL A 75 14.99 -3.14 -0.77
N ASP A 76 15.32 -3.55 0.46
CA ASP A 76 14.60 -3.17 1.67
C ASP A 76 14.97 -1.74 2.08
N ILE A 77 14.00 -0.82 1.98
CA ILE A 77 14.19 0.59 2.32
C ILE A 77 13.74 0.95 3.74
N GLY A 78 13.10 0.01 4.45
CA GLY A 78 12.71 0.21 5.85
C GLY A 78 11.47 -0.59 6.23
N LYS A 79 11.06 -0.45 7.48
CA LYS A 79 9.93 -1.19 8.06
C LYS A 79 8.90 -0.24 8.62
N ILE A 80 7.62 -0.61 8.49
CA ILE A 80 6.51 0.04 9.17
C ILE A 80 5.99 -0.92 10.25
N PHE A 81 6.06 -0.49 11.50
CA PHE A 81 5.46 -1.15 12.65
C PHE A 81 4.07 -0.57 12.87
N VAL A 82 3.07 -1.44 12.90
CA VAL A 82 1.67 -1.07 13.11
C VAL A 82 1.21 -1.69 14.41
N ASN A 83 0.93 -0.83 15.39
CA ASN A 83 0.35 -1.26 16.65
C ASN A 83 -1.16 -0.94 16.64
N PRO A 84 -2.03 -1.97 16.52
CA PRO A 84 -3.47 -1.75 16.42
C PRO A 84 -4.10 -1.27 17.75
N LEU A 85 -3.53 -1.60 18.91
CA LEU A 85 -4.03 -1.12 20.21
C LEU A 85 -3.76 0.36 20.42
N THR A 86 -2.50 0.76 20.21
CA THR A 86 -2.08 2.15 20.42
C THR A 86 -2.37 3.02 19.20
N LYS A 87 -2.90 2.43 18.12
CA LYS A 87 -3.24 3.10 16.86
C LYS A 87 -2.07 3.92 16.33
N THR A 88 -0.90 3.31 16.35
CA THR A 88 0.37 3.95 16.03
C THR A 88 1.04 3.27 14.85
N LEU A 89 1.55 4.09 13.94
CA LEU A 89 2.39 3.71 12.82
C LEU A 89 3.80 4.27 13.06
N VAL A 90 4.80 3.42 13.02
CA VAL A 90 6.21 3.82 13.11
C VAL A 90 6.93 3.33 11.87
N PHE A 91 7.54 4.24 11.11
CA PHE A 91 8.46 3.89 10.03
C PHE A 91 9.90 4.11 10.45
N GLU A 92 10.73 3.10 10.21
CA GLU A 92 12.17 3.12 10.44
C GLU A 92 12.87 2.75 9.11
N PRO A 93 13.71 3.64 8.55
CA PRO A 93 14.52 3.31 7.37
C PRO A 93 15.55 2.22 7.67
N SER A 94 15.94 1.46 6.65
CA SER A 94 17.04 0.48 6.76
C SER A 94 18.39 1.16 6.94
N GLU A 95 19.33 0.46 7.56
CA GLU A 95 20.76 0.81 7.55
C GLU A 95 21.21 0.90 6.07
N ASN A 96 21.80 2.03 5.64
CA ASN A 96 22.22 2.37 4.26
C ASN A 96 21.15 2.92 3.30
N VAL A 97 20.04 3.44 3.83
CA VAL A 97 19.03 4.10 2.99
C VAL A 97 18.90 5.57 3.40
N PHE A 98 19.20 6.46 2.45
CA PHE A 98 19.05 7.89 2.67
C PHE A 98 17.66 8.34 2.21
N ILE A 99 16.87 8.89 3.14
CA ILE A 99 15.58 9.50 2.84
C ILE A 99 15.66 10.94 3.33
N SER A 100 15.65 11.92 2.42
CA SER A 100 15.66 13.32 2.84
C SER A 100 14.34 13.69 3.53
N ALA A 101 14.41 14.17 4.77
CA ALA A 101 13.26 14.64 5.54
C ALA A 101 12.56 15.85 4.88
N ASN A 102 13.34 16.64 4.15
CA ASN A 102 12.89 17.84 3.45
C ASN A 102 12.50 17.59 1.99
N SER A 103 12.54 16.33 1.53
CA SER A 103 12.07 15.95 0.20
C SER A 103 10.60 16.36 0.00
N GLY A 104 10.24 16.68 -1.25
CA GLY A 104 8.85 17.03 -1.62
C GLY A 104 7.80 16.02 -1.13
N PRO A 105 8.00 14.70 -1.28
CA PRO A 105 7.04 13.70 -0.83
C PRO A 105 6.89 13.62 0.71
N ILE A 106 7.97 13.78 1.48
CA ILE A 106 7.89 13.78 2.96
C ILE A 106 7.37 15.13 3.47
N GLY A 107 8.01 16.23 3.08
CA GLY A 107 7.72 17.56 3.60
C GLY A 107 6.40 18.16 3.10
N SER A 108 6.14 18.10 1.79
CA SER A 108 4.96 18.74 1.20
C SER A 108 3.75 17.82 1.17
N PHE A 109 3.92 16.59 0.68
CA PHE A 109 2.80 15.65 0.56
C PHE A 109 2.41 15.05 1.92
N LEU A 110 3.30 14.31 2.58
CA LEU A 110 2.96 13.63 3.82
C LEU A 110 2.65 14.64 4.94
N ARG A 111 3.59 15.51 5.29
CA ARG A 111 3.45 16.43 6.43
C ARG A 111 2.42 17.55 6.21
N ARG A 112 2.43 18.24 5.06
CA ARG A 112 1.57 19.43 4.85
C ARG A 112 0.22 19.13 4.21
N LYS A 113 0.11 18.11 3.35
CA LYS A 113 -1.17 17.74 2.73
C LYS A 113 -1.89 16.70 3.59
N VAL A 114 -1.34 15.49 3.67
CA VAL A 114 -1.99 14.34 4.32
C VAL A 114 -2.23 14.58 5.81
N ILE A 115 -1.18 14.81 6.59
CA ILE A 115 -1.28 14.93 8.05
C ILE A 115 -2.08 16.17 8.47
N ARG A 116 -1.95 17.28 7.74
CA ARG A 116 -2.69 18.51 8.04
C ARG A 116 -4.19 18.36 7.76
N GLU A 117 -4.56 17.68 6.68
CA GLU A 117 -5.96 17.37 6.37
C GLU A 117 -6.53 16.41 7.42
N LEU A 118 -5.81 15.33 7.74
CA LEU A 118 -6.22 14.40 8.79
C LEU A 118 -6.37 15.07 10.16
N ARG A 119 -5.46 15.98 10.56
CA ARG A 119 -5.61 16.74 11.82
C ARG A 119 -6.83 17.64 11.88
N ARG A 120 -7.36 18.10 10.74
CA ARG A 120 -8.60 18.91 10.72
C ARG A 120 -9.81 18.07 11.10
N GLU A 121 -9.81 16.81 10.68
CA GLU A 121 -10.87 15.84 11.01
C GLU A 121 -10.61 15.14 12.35
N GLN A 122 -9.35 15.05 12.75
CA GLN A 122 -8.87 14.32 13.91
C GLN A 122 -7.81 15.13 14.69
N PRO A 123 -8.22 16.06 15.57
CA PRO A 123 -7.29 16.95 16.27
C PRO A 123 -6.25 16.24 17.16
N GLU A 124 -6.56 15.05 17.65
CA GLU A 124 -5.68 14.25 18.49
C GLU A 124 -4.56 13.51 17.73
N LEU A 125 -4.58 13.54 16.40
CA LEU A 125 -3.58 12.89 15.56
C LEU A 125 -2.19 13.54 15.73
N LYS A 126 -1.22 12.73 16.17
CA LYS A 126 0.16 13.16 16.37
C LYS A 126 1.03 12.69 15.21
N PHE A 127 1.95 13.56 14.79
CA PHE A 127 2.95 13.25 13.77
C PHE A 127 4.29 13.76 14.27
N ILE A 128 5.27 12.85 14.33
CA ILE A 128 6.65 13.12 14.73
C ILE A 128 7.53 12.66 13.57
N LEU A 129 8.45 13.54 13.17
CA LEU A 129 9.49 13.25 12.19
C LEU A 129 10.81 13.50 12.91
N GLU A 130 11.56 12.42 13.17
CA GLU A 130 12.89 12.50 13.73
C GLU A 130 13.89 12.59 12.59
N GLU A 131 14.65 13.68 12.55
CA GLU A 131 15.68 13.94 11.55
C GLU A 131 17.05 13.59 12.15
N GLY A 132 17.91 12.97 11.36
CA GLY A 132 19.31 12.78 11.68
C GLY A 132 20.16 14.02 11.42
N GLU A 133 21.45 13.92 11.73
CA GLU A 133 22.36 15.07 11.68
C GLU A 133 22.58 15.58 10.24
N SER A 134 22.40 14.72 9.24
CA SER A 134 22.54 15.06 7.81
C SER A 134 21.20 15.42 7.15
N GLY A 135 20.12 15.56 7.93
CA GLY A 135 18.77 15.87 7.42
C GLY A 135 18.05 14.66 6.82
N GLU A 136 18.54 13.45 7.09
CA GLU A 136 17.89 12.18 6.78
C GLU A 136 16.74 11.89 7.75
N VAL A 137 15.73 11.15 7.30
CA VAL A 137 14.70 10.59 8.17
C VAL A 137 15.32 9.48 9.00
N LYS A 138 15.24 9.57 10.34
CA LYS A 138 15.53 8.47 11.26
C LYS A 138 14.29 7.69 11.65
N ARG A 139 13.18 8.41 11.87
CA ARG A 139 11.92 7.81 12.31
C ARG A 139 10.75 8.68 11.91
N ILE A 140 9.66 8.07 11.44
CA ILE A 140 8.36 8.73 11.27
C ILE A 140 7.37 8.02 12.18
N GLU A 141 6.80 8.74 13.13
CA GLU A 141 5.75 8.22 14.00
C GLU A 141 4.44 8.97 13.76
N ILE A 142 3.36 8.21 13.59
CA ILE A 142 2.00 8.73 13.47
C ILE A 142 1.12 8.00 14.47
N SER A 143 0.70 8.70 15.51
CA SER A 143 -0.04 8.13 16.64
C SER A 143 -1.47 8.70 16.73
N ASN A 144 -2.36 7.93 17.39
CA ASN A 144 -3.80 8.18 17.45
C ASN A 144 -4.46 8.18 16.06
N VAL A 145 -4.21 7.18 15.22
CA VAL A 145 -4.85 7.08 13.89
C VAL A 145 -6.21 6.38 14.03
N ARG A 146 -7.28 6.87 13.39
CA ARG A 146 -8.55 6.11 13.35
C ARG A 146 -8.37 4.79 12.59
N GLU A 147 -9.01 3.72 13.06
CA GLU A 147 -8.84 2.36 12.53
C GLU A 147 -9.17 2.25 11.03
N ASP A 148 -10.21 2.94 10.58
CA ASP A 148 -10.65 3.00 9.18
C ASP A 148 -9.63 3.71 8.27
N GLN A 149 -8.71 4.50 8.83
CA GLN A 149 -7.70 5.28 8.10
C GLN A 149 -6.31 4.63 8.11
N ILE A 150 -6.08 3.59 8.93
CA ILE A 150 -4.75 2.98 9.12
C ILE A 150 -4.18 2.48 7.77
N ASN A 151 -4.95 1.71 7.01
CA ASN A 151 -4.46 1.12 5.76
C ASN A 151 -4.17 2.17 4.68
N ASP A 152 -5.02 3.21 4.58
CA ASP A 152 -4.80 4.31 3.65
C ASP A 152 -3.54 5.12 4.01
N LEU A 153 -3.34 5.38 5.31
CA LEU A 153 -2.18 6.11 5.79
C LEU A 153 -0.87 5.33 5.60
N ILE A 154 -0.89 4.00 5.80
CA ILE A 154 0.21 3.10 5.44
C ILE A 154 0.57 3.26 3.96
N GLY A 155 -0.44 3.23 3.07
CA GLY A 155 -0.21 3.39 1.63
C GLY A 155 0.44 4.74 1.27
N LYS A 156 -0.05 5.83 1.87
CA LYS A 156 0.51 7.19 1.69
C LYS A 156 1.93 7.31 2.23
N LEU A 157 2.21 6.68 3.38
CA LEU A 157 3.54 6.64 3.99
C LEU A 157 4.52 5.87 3.09
N ILE A 158 4.17 4.65 2.65
CA ILE A 158 4.95 3.83 1.72
C ILE A 158 5.27 4.61 0.43
N TRP A 159 4.27 5.30 -0.13
CA TRP A 159 4.48 6.10 -1.34
C TRP A 159 5.49 7.23 -1.12
N ALA A 160 5.36 7.96 0.00
CA ALA A 160 6.20 9.11 0.30
C ALA A 160 7.67 8.69 0.53
N VAL A 161 7.90 7.61 1.29
CA VAL A 161 9.26 7.10 1.54
C VAL A 161 9.88 6.52 0.27
N ARG A 162 9.13 5.74 -0.53
CA ARG A 162 9.64 5.20 -1.82
C ARG A 162 10.03 6.27 -2.82
N LYS A 163 9.30 7.40 -2.85
CA LYS A 163 9.61 8.51 -3.76
C LYS A 163 10.78 9.38 -3.30
N SER A 164 11.19 9.23 -2.06
CA SER A 164 12.23 10.05 -1.43
C SER A 164 13.49 9.26 -1.08
N ALA A 165 13.44 7.94 -1.18
CA ALA A 165 14.56 7.06 -0.91
C ALA A 165 15.59 7.13 -2.04
N GLU A 166 16.82 7.47 -1.65
CA GLU A 166 18.02 7.35 -2.45
C GLU A 166 18.78 6.13 -1.92
N LEU A 167 19.10 5.21 -2.82
CA LEU A 167 19.92 4.04 -2.50
C LEU A 167 21.38 4.49 -2.60
N GLU A 168 22.11 4.49 -1.48
CA GLU A 168 23.56 4.67 -1.53
C GLU A 168 24.17 3.48 -2.31
N GLN A 169 25.03 3.79 -3.30
CA GLN A 169 25.68 2.80 -4.19
C GLN A 169 26.93 2.21 -3.56
#